data_AF-A0A2C6AFF8-F1
#
_entry.id   AF-A0A2C6AFF8-F1
#
_cell.length_a   1.000
_cell.length_b   1.000
_cell.length_c   1.000
_cell.angle_alpha   90.00
_cell.angle_beta   90.00
_cell.angle_gamma   90.00
#
_symmetry.space_group_name_H-M   'P 1'
#
loop_
_entity.id
_entity.type
_entity.pdbx_description
1 polymer ?
#
loop_
_entity_poly.entity_id
_entity_poly.type
_entity_poly.pdbx_seq_one_letter_code
_entity_poly.pdbx_strand_id
1 'polypeptide(L)'
;MAAVCKLGQLILDYESAVKDLEKAARLRYNGWNQRYNIIRDYFESDEFKSTLQNRATLEFAASIFALSDLRAWLYAGKIQAKRKTTTDGESQRVDKKFGARWLQGLRIGCLHIQNTATRFATEIPHEVGEWVKKEHENFTHEFAATYLATVKERWRLREVENVPDEAVIYGHLFKQAGAVDTDEIFRIVQDAAKTIPTDQGLCSEPLEELPELPKDPEPTIKEGIRRDGRKVVVIAYVQNIAHIHT
;
A
#
# COMPACT_ATOMS: atom_id res chain seq x y z
N MET A 1 67.91 25.82 3.43
CA MET A 1 67.59 24.75 2.45
C MET A 1 66.68 23.67 3.01
N ALA A 2 66.94 23.08 4.19
CA ALA A 2 66.10 22.02 4.77
C ALA A 2 64.60 22.37 4.93
N ALA A 3 64.27 23.61 5.31
CA ALA A 3 62.87 24.03 5.46
C ALA A 3 62.08 24.12 4.13
N VAL A 4 62.76 24.44 3.02
CA VAL A 4 62.14 24.52 1.68
C VAL A 4 61.86 23.11 1.15
N CYS A 5 62.74 22.15 1.41
CA CYS A 5 62.50 20.74 1.08
C CYS A 5 61.34 20.14 1.88
N LYS A 6 61.21 20.49 3.17
CA LYS A 6 60.09 20.01 4.01
C LYS A 6 58.74 20.58 3.56
N LEU A 7 58.67 21.86 3.20
CA LEU A 7 57.46 22.46 2.62
C LEU A 7 57.08 21.83 1.26
N GLY A 8 58.06 21.58 0.39
CA GLY A 8 57.81 20.91 -0.89
C GLY A 8 57.23 19.50 -0.74
N GLN A 9 57.73 18.71 0.21
CA GLN A 9 57.19 17.37 0.50
C GLN A 9 55.75 17.43 1.02
N LEU A 10 55.45 18.34 1.95
CA LEU A 10 54.10 18.50 2.51
C LEU A 10 53.06 18.89 1.44
N ILE A 11 53.45 19.69 0.44
CA ILE A 11 52.58 20.04 -0.69
C ILE A 11 52.31 18.82 -1.57
N LEU A 12 53.34 18.03 -1.89
CA LEU A 12 53.20 16.82 -2.72
C LEU A 12 52.34 15.75 -2.03
N ASP A 13 52.49 15.58 -0.72
CA ASP A 13 51.70 14.64 0.08
C ASP A 13 50.23 15.04 0.13
N TYR A 14 49.95 16.35 0.29
CA TYR A 14 48.60 16.89 0.24
C TYR A 14 47.95 16.72 -1.14
N GLU A 15 48.66 17.04 -2.22
CA GLU A 15 48.17 16.83 -3.59
C GLU A 15 47.88 15.36 -3.89
N SER A 16 48.71 14.45 -3.37
CA SER A 16 48.45 13.01 -3.48
C SER A 16 47.16 12.61 -2.73
N ALA A 17 46.95 13.13 -1.53
CA ALA A 17 45.74 12.86 -0.75
C ALA A 17 44.47 13.38 -1.45
N VAL A 18 44.54 14.56 -2.08
CA VAL A 18 43.41 15.12 -2.87
C VAL A 18 43.09 14.23 -4.09
N LYS A 19 44.11 13.77 -4.84
CA LYS A 19 43.90 12.84 -5.97
C LYS A 19 43.27 11.52 -5.53
N ASP A 20 43.67 11.01 -4.37
CA ASP A 20 43.05 9.83 -3.77
C ASP A 20 41.57 10.08 -3.46
N LEU A 21 41.21 11.24 -2.90
CA LEU A 21 39.81 11.62 -2.64
C LEU A 21 38.97 11.77 -3.91
N GLU A 22 39.51 12.35 -4.99
CA GLU A 22 38.81 12.40 -6.28
C GLU A 22 38.58 11.01 -6.88
N LYS A 23 39.55 10.10 -6.70
CA LYS A 23 39.39 8.70 -7.09
C LYS A 23 38.33 8.01 -6.24
N ALA A 24 38.29 8.29 -4.94
CA ALA A 24 37.27 7.79 -4.02
C ALA A 24 35.87 8.22 -4.42
N ALA A 25 35.70 9.52 -4.72
CA ALA A 25 34.43 10.07 -5.16
C ALA A 25 33.92 9.39 -6.45
N ARG A 26 34.82 9.15 -7.42
CA ARG A 26 34.48 8.41 -8.66
C ARG A 26 34.10 6.95 -8.39
N LEU A 27 34.85 6.26 -7.54
CA LEU A 27 34.54 4.87 -7.16
C LEU A 27 33.19 4.78 -6.44
N ARG A 28 32.92 5.72 -5.53
CA ARG A 28 31.63 5.84 -4.83
C ARG A 28 30.50 6.07 -5.83
N TYR A 29 30.68 7.03 -6.74
CA TYR A 29 29.67 7.36 -7.75
C TYR A 29 29.33 6.15 -8.62
N ASN A 30 30.36 5.45 -9.13
CA ASN A 30 30.15 4.24 -9.93
C ASN A 30 29.48 3.12 -9.13
N GLY A 31 29.90 2.91 -7.88
CA GLY A 31 29.29 1.91 -7.00
C GLY A 31 27.83 2.22 -6.66
N TRP A 32 27.51 3.49 -6.41
CA TRP A 32 26.14 3.92 -6.22
C TRP A 32 25.30 3.70 -7.47
N ASN A 33 25.79 4.10 -8.65
CA ASN A 33 25.06 3.89 -9.91
C ASN A 33 24.77 2.41 -10.17
N GLN A 34 25.70 1.50 -9.84
CA GLN A 34 25.46 0.07 -9.93
C GLN A 34 24.35 -0.39 -8.96
N ARG A 35 24.40 0.02 -7.69
CA ARG A 35 23.36 -0.31 -6.69
C ARG A 35 22.00 0.29 -7.07
N TYR A 36 21.99 1.54 -7.56
CA TYR A 36 20.80 2.23 -8.01
C TYR A 36 20.15 1.54 -9.20
N ASN A 37 20.93 1.12 -10.20
CA ASN A 37 20.40 0.37 -11.33
C ASN A 37 19.73 -0.93 -10.87
N ILE A 38 20.33 -1.68 -9.92
CA ILE A 38 19.71 -2.90 -9.37
C ILE A 38 18.37 -2.57 -8.67
N ILE A 39 18.32 -1.48 -7.89
CA ILE A 39 17.10 -1.03 -7.22
C ILE A 39 16.03 -0.65 -8.25
N ARG A 40 16.39 0.12 -9.27
CA ARG A 40 15.49 0.54 -10.34
C ARG A 40 14.96 -0.68 -11.10
N ASP A 41 15.85 -1.57 -11.55
CA ASP A 41 15.50 -2.76 -12.31
C ASP A 41 14.53 -3.67 -11.50
N TYR A 42 14.69 -3.74 -10.17
CA TYR A 42 13.73 -4.41 -9.30
C TYR A 42 12.35 -3.74 -9.31
N PHE A 43 12.26 -2.41 -9.19
CA PHE A 43 10.96 -1.71 -9.25
C PHE A 43 10.30 -1.76 -10.63
N GLU A 44 11.08 -1.90 -11.71
CA GLU A 44 10.58 -2.10 -13.07
C GLU A 44 10.14 -3.54 -13.36
N SER A 45 10.57 -4.49 -12.51
CA SER A 45 10.32 -5.92 -12.70
C SER A 45 8.84 -6.29 -12.58
N ASP A 46 8.46 -7.37 -13.27
CA ASP A 46 7.12 -7.94 -13.16
C ASP A 46 6.87 -8.57 -11.78
N GLU A 47 7.93 -9.00 -11.09
CA GLU A 47 7.87 -9.49 -9.71
C GLU A 47 7.37 -8.41 -8.75
N PHE A 48 7.94 -7.19 -8.84
CA PHE A 48 7.50 -6.07 -8.03
C PHE A 48 6.05 -5.66 -8.35
N LYS A 49 5.71 -5.53 -9.64
CA LYS A 49 4.36 -5.19 -10.08
C LYS A 49 3.33 -6.20 -9.58
N SER A 50 3.62 -7.49 -9.73
CA SER A 50 2.75 -8.57 -9.25
C SER A 50 2.59 -8.53 -7.73
N THR A 51 3.68 -8.30 -6.98
CA THR A 51 3.64 -8.17 -5.52
C THR A 51 2.78 -6.99 -5.09
N LEU A 52 2.94 -5.84 -5.74
CA LEU A 52 2.17 -4.62 -5.47
C LEU A 52 0.68 -4.86 -5.75
N GLN A 53 0.35 -5.45 -6.90
CA GLN A 53 -1.02 -5.77 -7.30
C GLN A 53 -1.67 -6.79 -6.36
N ASN A 54 -0.96 -7.84 -5.96
CA ASN A 54 -1.45 -8.85 -5.02
C ASN A 54 -1.76 -8.23 -3.67
N ARG A 55 -0.87 -7.37 -3.16
CA ARG A 55 -1.09 -6.66 -1.90
C ARG A 55 -2.32 -5.76 -1.96
N ALA A 56 -2.46 -4.97 -3.04
CA ALA A 56 -3.63 -4.11 -3.23
C ALA A 56 -4.92 -4.93 -3.32
N THR A 57 -4.92 -6.01 -4.08
CA THR A 57 -6.05 -6.93 -4.23
C THR A 57 -6.48 -7.51 -2.87
N LEU A 58 -5.53 -7.90 -2.03
CA LEU A 58 -5.81 -8.39 -0.68
C LEU A 58 -6.44 -7.32 0.22
N GLU A 59 -5.93 -6.08 0.18
CA GLU A 59 -6.49 -4.97 0.97
C GLU A 59 -7.91 -4.59 0.49
N PHE A 60 -8.19 -4.62 -0.82
CA PHE A 60 -9.53 -4.43 -1.35
C PHE A 60 -10.48 -5.58 -1.00
N ALA A 61 -10.02 -6.83 -1.17
CA ALA A 61 -10.82 -8.02 -0.86
C ALA A 61 -11.23 -8.06 0.61
N ALA A 62 -10.35 -7.65 1.53
CA ALA A 62 -10.68 -7.52 2.94
C ALA A 62 -11.84 -6.53 3.18
N SER A 63 -11.82 -5.38 2.51
CA SER A 63 -12.88 -4.37 2.62
C SER A 63 -14.21 -4.87 2.04
N ILE A 64 -14.18 -5.53 0.88
CA ILE A 64 -15.36 -6.13 0.23
C ILE A 64 -15.95 -7.26 1.09
N PHE A 65 -15.08 -8.10 1.68
CA PHE A 65 -15.51 -9.18 2.56
C PHE A 65 -16.20 -8.63 3.81
N ALA A 66 -15.62 -7.60 4.45
CA ALA A 66 -16.23 -6.96 5.61
C ALA A 66 -17.61 -6.35 5.29
N LEU A 67 -17.77 -5.72 4.12
CA LEU A 67 -19.07 -5.22 3.66
C LEU A 67 -20.06 -6.35 3.39
N SER A 68 -19.61 -7.45 2.80
CA SER A 68 -20.45 -8.61 2.52
C SER A 68 -20.96 -9.28 3.80
N ASP A 69 -20.08 -9.42 4.80
CA ASP A 69 -20.45 -9.94 6.12
C ASP A 69 -21.44 -9.01 6.83
N LEU A 70 -21.18 -7.70 6.82
CA LEU A 70 -22.12 -6.71 7.37
C LEU A 70 -23.50 -6.79 6.69
N ARG A 71 -23.54 -6.93 5.36
CA ARG A 71 -24.80 -7.10 4.60
C ARG A 71 -25.57 -8.32 5.10
N ALA A 72 -24.89 -9.46 5.23
CA ALA A 72 -25.49 -10.70 5.69
C ALA A 72 -26.05 -10.59 7.12
N TRP A 73 -25.27 -10.01 8.04
CA TRP A 73 -25.69 -9.77 9.42
C TRP A 73 -26.89 -8.83 9.52
N LEU A 74 -26.88 -7.72 8.78
CA LEU A 74 -28.00 -6.78 8.77
C LEU A 74 -29.25 -7.41 8.16
N TYR A 75 -29.09 -8.22 7.11
CA TYR A 75 -30.20 -8.93 6.48
C TYR A 75 -30.84 -9.97 7.43
N ALA A 76 -30.02 -10.80 8.10
CA ALA A 76 -30.50 -11.76 9.09
C ALA A 76 -31.17 -11.06 10.28
N GLY A 77 -30.58 -9.98 10.79
CA GLY A 77 -31.16 -9.17 11.86
C GLY A 77 -32.48 -8.52 11.47
N LYS A 78 -32.61 -8.06 10.21
CA LYS A 78 -33.86 -7.51 9.65
C LYS A 78 -34.98 -8.55 9.64
N ILE A 79 -34.69 -9.78 9.20
CA ILE A 79 -35.66 -10.90 9.24
C ILE A 79 -36.12 -11.14 10.68
N GLN A 80 -35.18 -11.27 11.63
CA GLN A 80 -35.52 -11.55 13.02
C GLN A 80 -36.32 -10.41 13.67
N ALA A 81 -36.02 -9.16 13.34
CA ALA A 81 -36.74 -8.00 13.83
C ALA A 81 -38.17 -7.92 13.26
N LYS A 82 -38.34 -8.13 11.94
CA LYS A 82 -39.66 -8.11 11.30
C LYS A 82 -40.59 -9.22 11.78
N ARG A 83 -40.07 -10.39 12.16
CA ARG A 83 -40.90 -11.45 12.79
C ARG A 83 -41.57 -11.01 14.11
N LYS A 84 -41.09 -9.94 14.74
CA LYS A 84 -41.63 -9.40 15.99
C LYS A 84 -42.50 -8.16 15.79
N THR A 85 -42.64 -7.66 14.56
CA THR A 85 -43.47 -6.48 14.27
C THR A 85 -44.92 -6.90 14.05
N THR A 86 -45.85 -6.09 14.55
CA THR A 86 -47.29 -6.34 14.50
C THR A 86 -48.04 -5.41 13.55
N THR A 87 -47.39 -4.31 13.14
CA THR A 87 -47.98 -3.30 12.26
C THR A 87 -47.05 -2.96 11.11
N ASP A 88 -47.63 -2.48 10.01
CA ASP A 88 -46.87 -1.99 8.85
C ASP A 88 -45.93 -0.83 9.23
N GLY A 89 -46.37 0.04 10.15
CA GLY A 89 -45.55 1.13 10.66
C GLY A 89 -44.30 0.67 11.41
N GLU A 90 -44.41 -0.41 12.20
CA GLU A 90 -43.25 -1.03 12.86
C GLU A 90 -42.31 -1.69 11.85
N SER A 91 -42.87 -2.39 10.85
CA SER A 91 -42.09 -3.02 9.77
C SER A 91 -41.28 -1.99 8.98
N GLN A 92 -41.91 -0.87 8.60
CA GLN A 92 -41.23 0.24 7.90
C GLN A 92 -40.12 0.88 8.76
N ARG A 93 -40.31 0.98 10.09
CA ARG A 93 -39.26 1.48 11.00
C ARG A 93 -38.08 0.53 11.06
N VAL A 94 -38.32 -0.79 11.04
CA VAL A 94 -37.26 -1.80 10.95
C VAL A 94 -36.51 -1.65 9.63
N ASP A 95 -37.20 -1.53 8.49
CA ASP A 95 -36.57 -1.31 7.18
C ASP A 95 -35.66 -0.08 7.18
N LYS A 96 -36.17 1.07 7.63
CA LYS A 96 -35.41 2.32 7.71
C LYS A 96 -34.18 2.18 8.60
N LYS A 97 -34.30 1.52 9.75
CA LYS A 97 -33.19 1.33 10.69
C LYS A 97 -32.07 0.48 10.10
N PHE A 98 -32.40 -0.67 9.49
CA PHE A 98 -31.39 -1.55 8.91
C PHE A 98 -30.82 -0.98 7.61
N GLY A 99 -31.64 -0.34 6.77
CA GLY A 99 -31.17 0.38 5.59
C GLY A 99 -30.19 1.51 5.94
N ALA A 100 -30.49 2.31 6.97
CA ALA A 100 -29.57 3.36 7.43
C ALA A 100 -28.24 2.79 7.94
N ARG A 101 -28.25 1.64 8.63
CA ARG A 101 -27.02 0.96 9.09
C ARG A 101 -26.21 0.39 7.93
N TRP A 102 -26.88 -0.14 6.91
CA TRP A 102 -26.23 -0.61 5.69
C TRP A 102 -25.54 0.54 4.94
N LEU A 103 -26.25 1.65 4.72
CA LEU A 103 -25.69 2.84 4.07
C LEU A 103 -24.51 3.43 4.86
N GLN A 104 -24.59 3.43 6.20
CA GLN A 104 -23.48 3.84 7.04
C GLN A 104 -22.25 2.94 6.85
N GLY A 105 -22.46 1.61 6.84
CA GLY A 105 -21.41 0.63 6.60
C GLY A 105 -20.77 0.78 5.22
N LEU A 106 -21.59 0.91 4.18
CA LEU A 106 -21.13 1.16 2.81
C LEU A 106 -20.25 2.41 2.72
N ARG A 107 -20.66 3.53 3.33
CA ARG A 107 -19.85 4.76 3.33
C ARG A 107 -18.48 4.55 3.97
N ILE A 108 -18.42 3.85 5.10
CA ILE A 108 -17.16 3.55 5.79
C ILE A 108 -16.29 2.61 4.94
N GLY A 109 -16.88 1.53 4.40
CA GLY A 109 -16.15 0.60 3.54
C GLY A 109 -15.62 1.27 2.27
N CYS A 110 -16.41 2.17 1.68
CA CYS A 110 -15.98 2.95 0.53
C CYS A 110 -14.85 3.91 0.84
N LEU A 111 -14.90 4.58 1.98
CA LEU A 111 -13.77 5.40 2.44
C LEU A 111 -12.51 4.56 2.60
N HIS A 112 -12.61 3.35 3.15
CA HIS A 112 -11.46 2.44 3.25
C HIS A 112 -10.91 2.04 1.88
N ILE A 113 -11.77 1.65 0.93
CA ILE A 113 -11.37 1.32 -0.44
C ILE A 113 -10.68 2.52 -1.11
N GLN A 114 -11.25 3.72 -1.01
CA GLN A 114 -10.67 4.93 -1.58
C GLN A 114 -9.32 5.31 -0.95
N ASN A 115 -9.20 5.16 0.38
CA ASN A 115 -7.94 5.37 1.08
C ASN A 115 -6.87 4.35 0.65
N THR A 116 -7.23 3.08 0.51
CA THR A 116 -6.33 2.05 -0.04
C THR A 116 -5.88 2.42 -1.45
N ALA A 117 -6.81 2.78 -2.35
CA ALA A 117 -6.46 3.19 -3.70
C ALA A 117 -5.50 4.40 -3.71
N THR A 118 -5.76 5.41 -2.88
CA THR A 118 -4.91 6.59 -2.73
C THR A 118 -3.52 6.19 -2.23
N ARG A 119 -3.44 5.38 -1.17
CA ARG A 119 -2.18 4.92 -0.59
C ARG A 119 -1.29 4.20 -1.60
N PHE A 120 -1.85 3.32 -2.43
CA PHE A 120 -1.07 2.65 -3.48
C PHE A 120 -0.64 3.60 -4.61
N ALA A 121 -1.46 4.60 -4.95
CA ALA A 121 -1.19 5.53 -6.03
C ALA A 121 -0.22 6.67 -5.68
N THR A 122 -0.14 7.06 -4.40
CA THR A 122 0.63 8.25 -3.96
C THR A 122 1.56 7.97 -2.80
N GLU A 123 1.06 7.39 -1.70
CA GLU A 123 1.83 7.21 -0.47
C GLU A 123 2.97 6.20 -0.64
N ILE A 124 2.69 5.01 -1.18
CA ILE A 124 3.71 3.97 -1.40
C ILE A 124 4.84 4.45 -2.34
N PRO A 125 4.56 5.06 -3.51
CA PRO A 125 5.62 5.67 -4.32
C PRO A 125 6.49 6.66 -3.55
N HIS A 126 5.89 7.48 -2.68
CA HIS A 126 6.62 8.45 -1.87
C HIS A 126 7.46 7.79 -0.77
N GLU A 127 6.93 6.77 -0.10
CA GLU A 127 7.65 5.95 0.87
C GLU A 127 8.87 5.26 0.24
N VAL A 128 8.72 4.74 -0.98
CA VAL A 128 9.82 4.13 -1.74
C VAL A 128 10.87 5.17 -2.10
N GLY A 129 10.47 6.36 -2.56
CA GLY A 129 11.42 7.46 -2.85
C GLY A 129 12.26 7.84 -1.63
N GLU A 130 11.63 8.01 -0.47
CA GLU A 130 12.33 8.29 0.79
C GLU A 130 13.24 7.13 1.21
N TRP A 131 12.82 5.89 1.00
CA TRP A 131 13.66 4.72 1.26
C TRP A 131 14.91 4.72 0.38
N VAL A 132 14.81 5.01 -0.92
CA VAL A 132 15.97 5.08 -1.83
C VAL A 132 16.93 6.20 -1.43
N LYS A 133 16.41 7.35 -0.99
CA LYS A 133 17.23 8.45 -0.47
C LYS A 133 18.03 8.01 0.76
N LYS A 134 17.38 7.36 1.72
CA LYS A 134 18.04 6.80 2.90
C LYS A 134 19.08 5.75 2.53
N GLU A 135 18.80 4.95 1.51
CA GLU A 135 19.72 3.93 1.02
C GLU A 135 21.00 4.55 0.39
N HIS A 136 20.88 5.69 -0.29
CA HIS A 136 22.03 6.45 -0.79
C HIS A 136 22.89 7.02 0.34
N GLU A 137 22.26 7.55 1.38
CA GLU A 137 22.96 8.05 2.57
C GLU A 137 23.71 6.92 3.27
N ASN A 138 23.04 5.78 3.51
CA ASN A 138 23.64 4.59 4.10
C ASN A 138 24.82 4.07 3.27
N PHE A 139 24.64 3.95 1.95
CA PHE A 139 25.70 3.54 1.03
C PHE A 139 26.91 4.48 1.13
N THR A 140 26.67 5.79 1.22
CA THR A 140 27.75 6.78 1.36
C THR A 140 28.51 6.61 2.66
N HIS A 141 27.81 6.37 3.77
CA HIS A 141 28.44 6.07 5.05
C HIS A 141 29.28 4.78 5.01
N GLU A 142 28.72 3.68 4.51
CA GLU A 142 29.40 2.38 4.37
C GLU A 142 30.65 2.50 3.49
N PHE A 143 30.52 3.18 2.35
CA PHE A 143 31.62 3.41 1.44
C PHE A 143 32.73 4.23 2.10
N ALA A 144 32.38 5.36 2.74
CA ALA A 144 33.34 6.23 3.37
C ALA A 144 34.09 5.52 4.51
N ALA A 145 33.40 4.75 5.35
CA ALA A 145 34.03 3.95 6.41
C ALA A 145 35.02 2.92 5.84
N THR A 146 34.62 2.19 4.79
CA THR A 146 35.47 1.18 4.14
C THR A 146 36.69 1.82 3.45
N TYR A 147 36.46 2.95 2.78
CA TYR A 147 37.51 3.71 2.12
C TYR A 147 38.52 4.26 3.12
N LEU A 148 38.06 4.86 4.22
CA LEU A 148 38.88 5.38 5.30
C LEU A 148 39.77 4.30 5.91
N ALA A 149 39.22 3.11 6.20
CA ALA A 149 40.00 1.99 6.72
C ALA A 149 41.13 1.59 5.74
N THR A 150 40.83 1.52 4.44
CA THR A 150 41.80 1.13 3.41
C THR A 150 42.88 2.19 3.17
N VAL A 151 42.51 3.47 3.28
CA VAL A 151 43.39 4.59 2.95
C VAL A 151 44.23 5.03 4.13
N LYS A 152 43.71 4.99 5.36
CA LYS A 152 44.52 5.18 6.58
C LYS A 152 45.66 4.17 6.63
N GLU A 153 45.43 2.90 6.29
CA GLU A 153 46.50 1.91 6.24
C GLU A 153 47.53 2.22 5.14
N ARG A 154 47.10 2.64 3.95
CA ARG A 154 48.02 3.06 2.87
C ARG A 154 48.85 4.29 3.23
N TRP A 155 48.25 5.29 3.88
CA TRP A 155 48.95 6.50 4.32
C TRP A 155 49.92 6.21 5.45
N ARG A 156 49.55 5.32 6.40
CA ARG A 156 50.44 4.82 7.44
C ARG A 156 51.69 4.16 6.84
N LEU A 157 51.52 3.31 5.83
CA LEU A 157 52.64 2.65 5.13
C LEU A 157 53.51 3.60 4.31
N ARG A 158 53.00 4.79 3.95
CA ARG A 158 53.72 5.81 3.18
C ARG A 158 54.27 6.95 4.04
N GLU A 159 54.10 6.87 5.37
CA GLU A 159 54.53 7.89 6.33
C GLU A 159 53.99 9.31 6.00
N VAL A 160 52.76 9.40 5.49
CA VAL A 160 52.13 10.70 5.15
C VAL A 160 51.84 11.48 6.43
N GLU A 161 52.54 12.60 6.64
CA GLU A 161 52.49 13.41 7.87
C GLU A 161 51.18 14.23 7.98
N ASN A 162 50.56 14.59 6.85
CA ASN A 162 49.37 15.45 6.77
C ASN A 162 48.16 14.73 6.14
N VAL A 163 47.59 13.79 6.89
CA VAL A 163 46.37 13.10 6.50
C VAL A 163 45.15 14.01 6.73
N PRO A 164 44.24 14.18 5.74
CA PRO A 164 42.96 14.84 5.97
C PRO A 164 42.19 14.17 7.10
N ASP A 165 41.63 14.98 8.01
CA ASP A 165 40.78 14.45 9.06
C ASP A 165 39.57 13.71 8.46
N GLU A 166 39.09 12.72 9.19
CA GLU A 166 37.94 11.89 8.84
C GLU A 166 36.72 12.73 8.48
N ALA A 167 36.46 13.81 9.24
CA ALA A 167 35.39 14.75 8.96
C ALA A 167 35.51 15.43 7.58
N VAL A 168 36.73 15.75 7.13
CA VAL A 168 36.99 16.33 5.82
C VAL A 168 36.72 15.32 4.71
N ILE A 169 37.10 14.06 4.92
CA ILE A 169 36.89 12.98 3.97
C ILE A 169 35.39 12.68 3.81
N TYR A 170 34.67 12.54 4.92
CA TYR A 170 33.21 12.42 4.90
C TYR A 170 32.57 13.61 4.21
N GLY A 171 32.91 14.84 4.62
CA GLY A 171 32.35 16.05 4.01
C GLY A 171 32.57 16.11 2.50
N HIS A 172 33.75 15.69 2.02
CA HIS A 172 34.04 15.64 0.59
C HIS A 172 33.20 14.58 -0.13
N LEU A 173 33.12 13.35 0.41
CA LEU A 173 32.36 12.26 -0.21
C LEU A 173 30.86 12.54 -0.23
N PHE A 174 30.30 13.09 0.85
CA PHE A 174 28.89 13.49 0.92
C PHE A 174 28.56 14.65 -0.03
N LYS A 175 29.46 15.64 -0.13
CA LYS A 175 29.29 16.74 -1.10
C LYS A 175 29.30 16.24 -2.54
N GLN A 176 30.17 15.27 -2.86
CA GLN A 176 30.27 14.69 -4.21
C GLN A 176 29.18 13.64 -4.49
N ALA A 177 28.55 13.07 -3.45
CA ALA A 177 27.49 12.09 -3.61
C ALA A 177 26.25 12.66 -4.32
N GLY A 178 26.05 13.97 -4.23
CA GLY A 178 24.93 14.69 -4.86
C GLY A 178 23.57 14.29 -4.28
N ALA A 179 22.51 14.89 -4.84
CA ALA A 179 21.15 14.43 -4.57
C ALA A 179 20.84 13.16 -5.38
N VAL A 180 19.98 12.30 -4.84
CA VAL A 180 19.38 11.19 -5.61
C VAL A 180 18.18 11.71 -6.37
N ASP A 181 18.05 11.30 -7.63
CA ASP A 181 16.79 11.44 -8.36
C ASP A 181 15.80 10.40 -7.83
N THR A 182 14.97 10.83 -6.87
CA THR A 182 13.86 10.05 -6.34
C THR A 182 12.61 10.15 -7.22
N ASP A 183 12.56 11.11 -8.14
CA ASP A 183 11.40 11.35 -9.00
C ASP A 183 11.28 10.28 -10.09
N GLU A 184 12.40 9.75 -10.57
CA GLU A 184 12.42 8.56 -11.44
C GLU A 184 11.77 7.36 -10.74
N ILE A 185 12.22 7.01 -9.52
CA ILE A 185 11.68 5.88 -8.76
C ILE A 185 10.21 6.10 -8.41
N PHE A 186 9.84 7.31 -7.98
CA PHE A 186 8.46 7.67 -7.71
C PHE A 186 7.56 7.39 -8.93
N ARG A 187 7.98 7.82 -10.12
CA ARG A 187 7.23 7.59 -11.37
C ARG A 187 7.13 6.11 -11.71
N ILE A 188 8.20 5.34 -11.58
CA ILE A 188 8.18 3.88 -11.83
C ILE A 188 7.17 3.18 -10.93
N VAL A 189 7.20 3.47 -9.61
CA VAL A 189 6.28 2.84 -8.65
C VAL A 189 4.85 3.32 -8.87
N GLN A 190 4.65 4.61 -9.19
CA GLN A 190 3.34 5.16 -9.52
C GLN A 190 2.76 4.53 -10.80
N ASP A 191 3.58 4.29 -11.82
CA ASP A 191 3.16 3.61 -13.05
C ASP A 191 2.79 2.16 -12.79
N ALA A 192 3.54 1.45 -11.93
CA ALA A 192 3.16 0.12 -11.48
C ALA A 192 1.78 0.14 -10.77
N ALA A 193 1.52 1.15 -9.94
CA ALA A 193 0.25 1.28 -9.23
C ALA A 193 -0.96 1.53 -10.16
N LYS A 194 -0.77 2.08 -11.37
CA LYS A 194 -1.86 2.26 -12.35
C LYS A 194 -2.46 0.94 -12.85
N THR A 195 -1.76 -0.18 -12.67
CA THR A 195 -2.26 -1.52 -13.04
C THR A 195 -3.25 -2.08 -12.02
N ILE A 196 -3.36 -1.44 -10.84
CA ILE A 196 -4.24 -1.87 -9.77
C ILE A 196 -5.68 -1.45 -10.13
N PRO A 197 -6.66 -2.39 -10.13
CA PRO A 197 -8.05 -2.04 -10.37
C PRO A 197 -8.54 -1.03 -9.33
N THR A 198 -9.15 0.06 -9.80
CA THR A 198 -9.90 0.98 -8.94
C THR A 198 -11.26 0.38 -8.59
N ASP A 199 -12.04 1.09 -7.73
CA ASP A 199 -13.20 0.65 -6.93
C ASP A 199 -14.35 -0.16 -7.59
N GLN A 200 -14.22 -0.61 -8.84
CA GLN A 200 -15.16 -1.44 -9.61
C GLN A 200 -16.62 -0.97 -9.54
N GLY A 201 -16.86 0.32 -9.26
CA GLY A 201 -18.20 0.87 -9.11
C GLY A 201 -18.89 0.56 -7.78
N LEU A 202 -18.22 -0.10 -6.83
CA LEU A 202 -18.77 -0.41 -5.51
C LEU A 202 -19.14 0.84 -4.70
N CYS A 203 -18.46 1.96 -5.02
CA CYS A 203 -18.59 3.24 -4.35
C CYS A 203 -19.19 4.34 -5.23
N SER A 204 -19.77 3.96 -6.37
CA SER A 204 -20.49 4.87 -7.24
C SER A 204 -21.86 5.21 -6.63
N GLU A 205 -22.23 6.49 -6.65
CA GLU A 205 -23.57 6.91 -6.23
C GLU A 205 -24.62 6.66 -7.33
N PRO A 206 -25.87 6.29 -6.97
CA PRO A 206 -26.35 6.05 -5.61
C PRO A 206 -25.90 4.68 -5.07
N LEU A 207 -25.54 4.66 -3.78
CA LEU A 207 -25.17 3.42 -3.08
C LEU A 207 -26.34 2.41 -3.07
N GLU A 208 -26.04 1.14 -3.35
CA GLU A 208 -27.04 0.06 -3.36
C GLU A 208 -27.74 -0.03 -1.98
N GLU A 209 -29.07 0.04 -1.96
CA GLU A 209 -29.84 -0.16 -0.74
C GLU A 209 -29.82 -1.63 -0.28
N LEU A 210 -30.10 -1.87 1.01
CA LEU A 210 -30.21 -3.23 1.51
C LEU A 210 -31.44 -3.89 0.85
N PRO A 211 -31.31 -5.06 0.22
CA PRO A 211 -32.40 -5.68 -0.52
C PRO A 211 -33.66 -5.82 0.34
N GLU A 212 -34.82 -5.66 -0.30
CA GLU A 212 -36.10 -5.99 0.30
C GLU A 212 -36.12 -7.48 0.64
N LEU A 213 -36.77 -7.82 1.76
CA LEU A 213 -37.02 -9.23 2.04
C LEU A 213 -37.95 -9.77 0.96
N PRO A 214 -37.81 -11.04 0.55
CA PRO A 214 -38.81 -11.70 -0.26
C PRO A 214 -40.17 -11.48 0.39
N LYS A 215 -41.15 -11.07 -0.41
CA LYS A 215 -42.54 -11.08 0.06
C LYS A 215 -42.86 -12.51 0.46
N ASP A 216 -43.36 -12.70 1.68
CA ASP A 216 -43.85 -14.01 2.08
C ASP A 216 -44.82 -14.49 0.98
N PRO A 217 -44.71 -15.75 0.55
CA PRO A 217 -45.58 -16.29 -0.47
C PRO A 217 -47.02 -16.10 0.02
N GLU A 218 -47.83 -15.38 -0.76
CA GLU A 218 -49.22 -15.15 -0.40
C GLU A 218 -49.86 -16.51 -0.09
N PRO A 219 -50.50 -16.67 1.08
CA PRO A 219 -51.15 -17.93 1.41
C PRO A 219 -52.16 -18.22 0.29
N THR A 220 -51.96 -19.33 -0.41
CA THR A 220 -52.93 -19.75 -1.41
C THR A 220 -54.13 -20.30 -0.65
N ILE A 221 -55.18 -19.50 -0.56
CA ILE A 221 -56.44 -19.91 0.05
C ILE A 221 -57.22 -20.70 -1.00
N LYS A 222 -57.30 -22.03 -0.83
CA LYS A 222 -58.20 -22.87 -1.62
C LYS A 222 -59.43 -23.19 -0.79
N GLU A 223 -60.58 -22.67 -1.21
CA GLU A 223 -61.86 -23.11 -0.68
C GLU A 223 -62.26 -24.44 -1.34
N GLY A 224 -62.62 -25.42 -0.53
CA GLY A 224 -63.13 -26.71 -0.98
C GLY A 224 -64.37 -27.11 -0.17
N ILE A 225 -65.17 -28.01 -0.72
CA ILE A 225 -66.32 -28.59 -0.01
C ILE A 225 -65.96 -30.04 0.32
N ARG A 226 -66.00 -30.41 1.60
CA ARG A 226 -65.83 -31.80 2.03
C ARG A 226 -66.97 -32.67 1.50
N ARG A 227 -66.75 -33.99 1.43
CA ARG A 227 -67.77 -34.97 1.01
C ARG A 227 -69.05 -34.92 1.84
N ASP A 228 -69.04 -34.34 3.03
CA ASP A 228 -70.20 -34.15 3.91
C ASP A 228 -70.89 -32.78 3.75
N GLY A 229 -70.53 -32.00 2.72
CA GLY A 229 -71.16 -30.71 2.41
C GLY A 229 -70.61 -29.51 3.18
N ARG A 230 -69.64 -29.69 4.09
CA ARG A 230 -69.04 -28.57 4.84
C ARG A 230 -67.98 -27.85 4.00
N LYS A 231 -68.00 -26.52 4.00
CA LYS A 231 -66.90 -25.70 3.48
C LYS A 231 -65.64 -25.92 4.32
N VAL A 232 -64.52 -26.11 3.65
CA VAL A 232 -63.18 -26.17 4.23
C VAL A 232 -62.31 -25.16 3.52
N VAL A 233 -61.64 -24.34 4.31
CA VAL A 233 -60.63 -23.41 3.83
C VAL A 233 -59.27 -24.07 4.05
N VAL A 234 -58.57 -24.40 2.97
CA VAL A 234 -57.19 -24.90 3.04
C VAL A 234 -56.27 -23.71 2.77
N ILE A 235 -55.52 -23.33 3.79
CA ILE A 235 -54.47 -22.31 3.69
C ILE A 235 -53.16 -23.04 3.45
N ALA A 236 -52.64 -22.97 2.22
CA ALA A 236 -51.34 -23.53 1.87
C ALA A 236 -50.29 -22.41 1.81
N TYR A 237 -49.22 -22.55 2.60
CA TYR A 237 -48.03 -21.70 2.51
C TYR A 237 -47.04 -22.40 1.57
N VAL A 238 -46.83 -21.87 0.37
CA VAL A 238 -45.81 -22.39 -0.54
C VAL A 238 -44.47 -21.85 -0.09
N GLN A 239 -43.72 -22.55 0.76
CA GLN A 239 -42.36 -22.15 1.09
C GLN A 239 -41.49 -22.17 -0.18
N ASN A 240 -41.28 -21.00 -0.79
CA ASN A 240 -40.21 -20.80 -1.75
C ASN A 240 -38.88 -20.89 -1.00
N ILE A 241 -38.35 -22.11 -0.87
CA ILE A 241 -36.95 -22.31 -0.55
C ILE A 241 -36.19 -21.90 -1.82
N ALA A 242 -35.99 -20.60 -2.00
CA ALA A 242 -35.06 -20.12 -2.99
C ALA A 242 -33.69 -20.66 -2.59
N HIS A 243 -33.11 -21.49 -3.46
CA HIS A 243 -31.72 -21.94 -3.37
C HIS A 243 -30.83 -20.72 -3.15
N ILE A 244 -30.34 -20.57 -1.92
CA ILE A 244 -29.16 -19.75 -1.64
C ILE A 244 -28.02 -20.54 -2.26
N HIS A 245 -27.66 -20.20 -3.50
CA HIS A 245 -26.44 -20.72 -4.12
C HIS A 245 -25.26 -20.16 -3.34
N THR A 246 -24.61 -21.07 -2.60
CA THR A 246 -23.24 -20.97 -2.09
C THR A 246 -22.24 -20.86 -3.23
#